data_AF-A0A933G969-F1
#
_entry.id   AF-A0A933G969-F1
#
_cell.length_a   1.000
_cell.length_b   1.000
_cell.length_c   1.000
_cell.angle_alpha   90.00
_cell.angle_beta   90.00
_cell.angle_gamma   90.00
#
_symmetry.space_group_name_H-M   'P 1'
#
loop_
_entity.id
_entity.type
_entity.pdbx_description
1 polymer ?
#
loop_
_entity_poly.entity_id
_entity_poly.type
_entity_poly.pdbx_seq_one_letter_code
_entity_poly.pdbx_strand_id
1 'polypeptide(L)'
;MRSLMGFCCPVVVLLFMAGTGEAATIWTGPSTVFTKPAFADWTQPENQDRLTDNVWITRQDSMGIYNIKQETFYTHNDSPADTEWAYGSAANWPSLTFTNWEAWASNFPPGTVGQAAVLHL
;
A
#
# COMPACT_ATOMS: atom_id res chain seq x y z
N MET A 1 -15.33 44.69 48.31
CA MET A 1 -14.30 43.92 47.59
C MET A 1 -14.35 42.47 48.06
N ARG A 2 -14.99 41.58 47.29
CA ARG A 2 -14.77 40.12 47.27
C ARG A 2 -15.57 39.56 46.10
N SER A 3 -14.81 39.15 45.09
CA SER A 3 -15.19 38.41 43.90
C SER A 3 -15.62 36.99 44.27
N LEU A 4 -16.63 36.41 43.58
CA LEU A 4 -16.36 35.38 42.57
C LEU A 4 -17.60 35.05 41.73
N MET A 5 -17.44 35.28 40.44
CA MET A 5 -18.15 34.71 39.30
C MET A 5 -18.33 33.20 39.45
N GLY A 6 -19.56 32.70 39.33
CA GLY A 6 -19.86 31.30 39.00
C GLY A 6 -20.30 31.22 37.55
N PHE A 7 -19.34 31.10 36.62
CA PHE A 7 -19.64 30.90 35.20
C PHE A 7 -19.81 29.42 34.90
N CYS A 8 -20.97 29.13 34.31
CA CYS A 8 -21.39 27.87 33.74
C CYS A 8 -20.30 27.31 32.80
N CYS A 9 -19.90 26.06 33.01
CA CYS A 9 -18.96 25.33 32.17
C CYS A 9 -19.53 25.17 30.75
N PRO A 10 -18.94 25.74 29.69
CA PRO A 10 -19.36 25.39 28.34
C PRO A 10 -18.78 24.02 28.00
N VAL A 11 -19.66 23.04 27.80
CA VAL A 11 -19.30 21.75 27.22
C VAL A 11 -18.83 22.00 25.80
N VAL A 12 -17.52 22.04 25.60
CA VAL A 12 -16.90 22.02 24.27
C VAL A 12 -17.03 20.60 23.74
N VAL A 13 -17.99 20.38 22.83
CA VAL A 13 -18.03 19.15 22.02
C VAL A 13 -16.95 19.30 20.96
N LEU A 14 -15.75 18.82 21.28
CA LEU A 14 -14.68 18.58 20.30
C LEU A 14 -15.11 17.38 19.45
N LEU A 15 -15.70 17.66 18.30
CA LEU A 15 -15.94 16.66 17.26
C LEU A 15 -14.56 16.30 16.67
N PHE A 16 -13.90 15.28 17.24
CA PHE A 16 -12.76 14.64 16.61
C PHE A 16 -13.28 13.90 15.36
N MET A 17 -13.22 14.56 14.21
CA MET A 17 -13.20 13.86 12.94
C MET A 17 -11.85 13.15 12.86
N ALA A 18 -11.80 11.92 13.38
CA ALA A 18 -10.70 11.01 13.11
C ALA A 18 -10.78 10.65 11.63
N GLY A 19 -10.12 11.44 10.79
CA GLY A 19 -9.73 10.96 9.46
C GLY A 19 -8.80 9.78 9.69
N THR A 20 -9.27 8.57 9.41
CA THR A 20 -8.44 7.38 9.38
C THR A 20 -7.57 7.46 8.12
N GLY A 21 -6.51 8.26 8.18
CA GLY A 21 -5.34 7.94 7.38
C GLY A 21 -4.78 6.66 7.96
N GLU A 22 -4.93 5.54 7.26
CA GLU A 22 -4.12 4.35 7.57
C GLU A 22 -2.66 4.83 7.52
N ALA A 23 -1.97 4.69 8.65
CA ALA A 23 -0.55 4.98 8.70
C ALA A 23 0.14 3.94 7.80
N ALA A 24 0.94 4.41 6.86
CA ALA A 24 1.71 3.54 6.00
C ALA A 24 2.49 2.52 6.86
N THR A 25 2.30 1.24 6.57
CA THR A 25 2.76 0.10 7.35
C THR A 25 3.62 -0.78 6.47
N ILE A 26 4.81 -1.16 6.96
CA ILE A 26 5.60 -2.21 6.31
C ILE A 26 4.80 -3.51 6.36
N TRP A 27 4.69 -4.19 5.22
CA TRP A 27 4.05 -5.49 5.16
C TRP A 27 4.77 -6.47 6.11
N THR A 28 4.10 -6.81 7.20
CA THR A 28 4.57 -7.74 8.24
C THR A 28 3.82 -9.07 8.22
N GLY A 29 2.92 -9.26 7.25
CA GLY A 29 2.24 -10.53 7.03
C GLY A 29 3.17 -11.61 6.47
N PRO A 30 2.63 -12.80 6.18
CA PRO A 30 3.39 -13.87 5.56
C PRO A 30 4.04 -13.42 4.24
N SER A 31 5.14 -14.06 3.88
CA SER A 31 5.69 -13.89 2.53
C SER A 31 4.66 -14.39 1.51
N THR A 32 4.21 -13.49 0.64
CA THR A 32 3.24 -13.77 -0.42
C THR A 32 3.98 -13.85 -1.75
N VAL A 33 3.71 -14.90 -2.52
CA VAL A 33 4.23 -15.05 -3.88
C VAL A 33 3.12 -14.72 -4.86
N PHE A 34 3.28 -13.61 -5.58
CA PHE A 34 2.35 -13.25 -6.63
C PHE A 34 2.35 -14.27 -7.76
N THR A 35 1.20 -14.90 -8.01
CA THR A 35 1.01 -15.87 -9.08
C THR A 35 -0.30 -15.62 -9.81
N LYS A 36 -0.24 -15.50 -11.13
CA LYS A 36 -1.42 -15.40 -12.00
C LYS A 36 -1.18 -16.15 -13.30
N PRO A 37 -2.05 -17.11 -13.70
CA PRO A 37 -1.92 -17.78 -14.99
C PRO A 37 -1.98 -16.81 -16.16
N ALA A 38 -1.31 -17.16 -17.26
CA ALA A 38 -1.37 -16.38 -18.48
C ALA A 38 -2.82 -16.26 -18.97
N PHE A 39 -3.23 -15.04 -19.37
CA PHE A 39 -4.57 -14.74 -19.89
C PHE A 39 -5.75 -15.05 -18.94
N ALA A 40 -5.48 -15.32 -17.67
CA ALA A 40 -6.55 -15.44 -16.67
C ALA A 40 -7.19 -14.07 -16.40
N ASP A 41 -8.49 -14.07 -16.11
CA ASP A 41 -9.25 -12.86 -15.78
C ASP A 41 -8.76 -12.23 -14.47
N TRP A 42 -8.12 -11.06 -14.58
CA TRP A 42 -7.54 -10.34 -13.45
C TRP A 42 -8.59 -9.75 -12.48
N THR A 43 -9.86 -9.69 -12.88
CA THR A 43 -10.94 -9.19 -12.01
C THR A 43 -11.40 -10.23 -10.99
N GLN A 44 -11.03 -11.50 -11.20
CA GLN A 44 -11.38 -12.60 -10.29
C GLN A 44 -10.47 -12.59 -9.05
N PRO A 45 -11.02 -12.77 -7.83
CA PRO A 45 -10.26 -12.75 -6.58
C PRO A 45 -9.05 -13.69 -6.55
N GLU A 46 -9.15 -14.87 -7.16
CA GLU A 46 -8.09 -15.88 -7.25
C GLU A 46 -6.87 -15.44 -8.08
N ASN A 47 -7.01 -14.38 -8.89
CA ASN A 47 -5.95 -13.81 -9.71
C ASN A 47 -5.43 -12.48 -9.13
N GLN A 48 -5.65 -12.25 -7.82
CA GLN A 48 -5.28 -11.05 -7.07
C GLN A 48 -4.60 -11.43 -5.76
N ASP A 49 -3.56 -10.69 -5.38
CA ASP A 49 -3.01 -10.74 -4.04
C ASP A 49 -3.61 -9.62 -3.20
N ARG A 50 -4.50 -9.96 -2.26
CA ARG A 50 -5.20 -9.00 -1.39
C ARG A 50 -4.45 -8.83 -0.08
N LEU A 51 -3.52 -7.88 -0.06
CA LEU A 51 -2.63 -7.65 1.09
C LEU A 51 -3.36 -6.91 2.21
N THR A 52 -4.13 -5.88 1.87
CA THR A 52 -4.97 -5.09 2.80
C THR A 52 -6.34 -4.82 2.17
N ASP A 53 -7.21 -4.11 2.89
CA ASP A 53 -8.50 -3.66 2.34
C ASP A 53 -8.34 -2.69 1.16
N ASN A 54 -7.18 -2.01 1.06
CA ASN A 54 -6.88 -0.99 0.07
C ASN A 54 -5.84 -1.40 -0.99
N VAL A 55 -5.08 -2.49 -0.78
CA VAL A 55 -4.00 -2.90 -1.69
C VAL A 55 -4.21 -4.31 -2.22
N TRP A 56 -4.69 -4.39 -3.47
CA TRP A 56 -4.95 -5.64 -4.19
C TRP A 56 -4.12 -5.69 -5.46
N ILE A 57 -3.05 -6.48 -5.46
CA ILE A 57 -2.10 -6.54 -6.57
C ILE A 57 -2.58 -7.52 -7.63
N THR A 58 -2.62 -7.08 -8.89
CA THR A 58 -2.83 -7.95 -10.05
C THR A 58 -2.12 -7.40 -11.29
N ARG A 59 -2.25 -8.10 -12.41
CA ARG A 59 -1.85 -7.64 -13.75
C ARG A 59 -2.85 -8.09 -14.80
N GLN A 60 -3.02 -7.28 -15.84
CA GLN A 60 -3.76 -7.69 -17.03
C GLN A 60 -2.91 -8.64 -17.89
N ASP A 61 -3.28 -8.78 -19.16
CA ASP A 61 -2.57 -9.63 -20.11
C ASP A 61 -1.31 -8.98 -20.68
N SER A 62 -1.23 -7.66 -20.59
CA SER A 62 -0.08 -6.85 -20.98
C SER A 62 0.29 -5.86 -19.86
N MET A 63 1.49 -5.29 -19.98
CA MET A 63 2.06 -4.31 -19.05
C MET A 63 2.32 -4.84 -17.61
N GLY A 64 2.55 -3.91 -16.67
CA GLY A 64 2.98 -4.19 -15.32
C GLY A 64 1.85 -4.54 -14.34
N ILE A 65 2.25 -4.70 -13.08
CA ILE A 65 1.31 -4.89 -11.97
C ILE A 65 0.69 -3.56 -11.54
N TYR A 66 -0.50 -3.62 -10.96
CA TYR A 66 -1.21 -2.45 -10.44
C TYR A 66 -2.14 -2.84 -9.29
N ASN A 67 -2.60 -1.85 -8.53
CA ASN A 67 -3.52 -2.01 -7.43
C ASN A 67 -4.96 -1.90 -7.95
N ILE A 68 -5.62 -3.03 -8.25
CA ILE A 68 -6.98 -3.04 -8.83
C ILE A 68 -8.03 -2.42 -7.91
N LYS A 69 -7.73 -2.26 -6.63
CA LYS A 69 -8.64 -1.61 -5.69
C LYS A 69 -8.79 -0.11 -5.95
N GLN A 70 -7.74 0.51 -6.50
CA GLN A 70 -7.65 1.95 -6.71
C GLN A 70 -7.48 2.33 -8.19
N GLU A 71 -7.01 1.39 -9.01
CA GLU A 71 -6.60 1.62 -10.40
C GLU A 71 -7.34 0.67 -11.35
N THR A 72 -7.61 1.12 -12.58
CA THR A 72 -8.25 0.28 -13.62
C THR A 72 -7.22 -0.39 -14.53
N PHE A 73 -6.03 0.19 -14.68
CA PHE A 73 -4.92 -0.32 -15.46
C PHE A 73 -3.58 0.18 -14.89
N TYR A 74 -2.49 -0.46 -15.28
CA TYR A 74 -1.13 -0.07 -14.94
C TYR A 74 -0.74 1.29 -15.53
N THR A 75 -0.25 2.22 -14.71
CA THR A 75 0.25 3.54 -15.10
C THR A 75 1.75 3.64 -14.81
N HIS A 76 2.51 4.13 -15.79
CA HIS A 76 3.96 4.23 -15.68
C HIS A 76 4.40 5.13 -14.51
N ASN A 77 5.34 4.63 -13.70
CA ASN A 77 5.93 5.25 -12.51
C ASN A 77 4.97 5.52 -11.33
N ASP A 78 3.68 5.26 -11.51
CA ASP A 78 2.65 5.51 -10.50
C ASP A 78 2.06 4.21 -9.94
N SER A 79 1.99 3.14 -10.73
CA SER A 79 1.48 1.84 -10.29
C SER A 79 2.55 0.95 -9.65
N PRO A 80 2.17 0.09 -8.68
CA PRO A 80 0.87 0.03 -8.02
C PRO A 80 0.65 1.18 -7.02
N ALA A 81 -0.52 1.78 -7.05
CA ALA A 81 -0.90 2.81 -6.08
C ALA A 81 -0.88 2.25 -4.65
N ASP A 82 -0.50 3.11 -3.70
CA ASP A 82 -0.40 2.78 -2.27
C ASP A 82 0.65 1.69 -1.98
N THR A 83 1.73 1.68 -2.76
CA THR A 83 2.87 0.78 -2.55
C THR A 83 4.21 1.44 -2.81
N GLU A 84 5.19 1.12 -1.99
CA GLU A 84 6.60 1.38 -2.26
C GLU A 84 7.44 0.14 -1.97
N TRP A 85 8.51 -0.04 -2.75
CA TRP A 85 9.25 -1.29 -2.86
C TRP A 85 10.73 -1.04 -2.54
N ALA A 86 11.35 -1.98 -1.83
CA ALA A 86 12.77 -1.97 -1.55
C ALA A 86 13.38 -3.38 -1.63
N TYR A 87 14.66 -3.47 -1.99
CA TYR A 87 15.44 -4.68 -1.75
C TYR A 87 15.87 -4.75 -0.29
N GLY A 88 15.93 -5.96 0.28
CA GLY A 88 16.49 -6.19 1.61
C GLY A 88 15.64 -7.13 2.46
N SER A 89 15.69 -6.91 3.77
CA SER A 89 14.93 -7.68 4.74
C SER A 89 13.98 -6.76 5.49
N ALA A 90 12.72 -7.19 5.65
CA ALA A 90 11.73 -6.47 6.44
C ALA A 90 12.20 -6.25 7.90
N ALA A 91 13.11 -7.07 8.43
CA ALA A 91 13.67 -6.86 9.77
C ALA A 91 14.49 -5.56 9.90
N ASN A 92 15.05 -5.06 8.79
CA ASN A 92 15.88 -3.86 8.74
C ASN A 92 15.19 -2.71 7.97
N TRP A 93 13.86 -2.76 7.83
CA TRP A 93 13.07 -1.79 7.05
C TRP A 93 13.39 -0.31 7.33
N PRO A 94 13.73 0.15 8.56
CA PRO A 94 14.00 1.58 8.80
C PRO A 94 15.24 2.10 8.06
N SER A 95 16.09 1.20 7.55
CA SER A 95 17.31 1.53 6.81
C SER A 95 17.17 1.37 5.29
N LEU A 96 16.03 0.87 4.82
CA LEU A 96 15.81 0.62 3.40
C LEU A 96 15.34 1.90 2.70
N THR A 97 15.73 2.04 1.43
CA THR A 97 15.20 3.09 0.56
C THR A 97 14.07 2.51 -0.27
N PHE A 98 12.86 3.01 -0.01
CA PHE A 98 11.66 2.65 -0.74
C PHE A 98 11.51 3.52 -1.99
N THR A 99 10.97 2.94 -3.04
CA THR A 99 10.73 3.61 -4.32
C THR A 99 9.53 2.99 -5.04
N ASN A 100 9.09 3.56 -6.16
CA ASN A 100 8.01 2.96 -6.95
C ASN A 100 8.43 1.60 -7.54
N TRP A 101 7.46 0.78 -7.92
CA TRP A 101 7.72 -0.58 -8.39
C TRP A 101 8.62 -0.64 -9.63
N GLU A 102 8.46 0.27 -10.59
CA GLU A 102 9.29 0.30 -11.81
C GLU A 102 10.75 0.60 -11.52
N ALA A 103 11.00 1.57 -10.65
CA ALA A 103 12.34 1.94 -10.22
C ALA A 103 12.99 0.79 -9.44
N TRP A 104 12.26 0.15 -8.52
CA TRP A 104 12.71 -1.04 -7.82
C TRP A 104 13.04 -2.20 -8.77
N ALA A 105 12.19 -2.40 -9.78
CA ALA A 105 12.39 -3.37 -10.86
C ALA A 105 13.47 -2.95 -11.87
N SER A 106 14.11 -1.79 -11.70
CA SER A 106 15.11 -1.24 -12.63
C SER A 106 14.61 -1.16 -14.08
N ASN A 107 13.32 -0.86 -14.27
CA ASN A 107 12.62 -0.90 -15.57
C ASN A 107 12.70 -2.26 -16.29
N PHE A 108 13.00 -3.34 -15.56
CA PHE A 108 13.09 -4.70 -16.08
C PHE A 108 12.29 -5.68 -15.20
N PRO A 109 10.94 -5.63 -15.26
CA PRO A 109 10.08 -6.53 -14.46
C PRO A 109 10.39 -8.03 -14.58
N PRO A 110 10.77 -8.59 -15.74
CA PRO A 110 11.16 -10.01 -15.80
C PRO A 110 12.35 -10.36 -14.90
N GLY A 111 13.21 -9.40 -14.57
CA GLY A 111 14.36 -9.58 -13.68
C GLY A 111 14.01 -9.66 -12.19
N THR A 112 12.77 -9.34 -11.80
CA THR A 112 12.34 -9.42 -10.40
C THR A 112 11.76 -10.79 -10.03
N VAL A 113 11.58 -11.69 -11.02
CA VAL A 113 11.11 -13.05 -10.78
C VAL A 113 12.10 -13.80 -9.88
N GLY A 114 11.60 -14.31 -8.75
CA GLY A 114 12.41 -15.00 -7.75
C GLY A 114 13.19 -14.09 -6.80
N GLN A 115 13.07 -12.76 -6.94
CA GLN A 115 13.63 -11.80 -5.99
C GLN A 115 12.60 -11.44 -4.92
N ALA A 116 13.06 -11.27 -3.67
CA ALA A 116 12.22 -10.80 -2.59
C ALA A 116 12.19 -9.26 -2.54
N ALA A 117 11.00 -8.70 -2.32
CA ALA A 117 10.80 -7.29 -2.05
C ALA A 117 10.39 -7.09 -0.59
N VAL A 118 10.81 -5.99 0.00
CA VAL A 118 10.16 -5.41 1.19
C VAL A 118 9.15 -4.40 0.68
N LEU A 119 7.90 -4.56 1.10
CA LEU A 119 6.79 -3.73 0.68
C LEU A 119 6.40 -2.78 1.82
N HIS A 120 6.33 -1.50 1.51
CA HIS A 120 5.73 -0.46 2.32
C HIS A 120 4.36 -0.17 1.72
N LEU A 121 3.32 -0.31 2.54
CA LEU A 121 1.91 -0.11 2.20
C LEU A 121 1.39 1.14 2.90
#